data_AF-A0A3N5GBE8-F1
#
_entry.id   AF-A0A3N5GBE8-F1
#
_cell.length_a   1.000
_cell.length_b   1.000
_cell.length_c   1.000
_cell.angle_alpha   90.00
_cell.angle_beta   90.00
_cell.angle_gamma   90.00
#
_symmetry.space_group_name_H-M   'P 1'
#
loop_
_entity.id
_entity.type
_entity.pdbx_description
1 polymer ?
#
loop_
_entity_poly.entity_id
_entity_poly.type
_entity_poly.pdbx_seq_one_letter_code
_entity_poly.pdbx_strand_id
1 'polypeptide(L)'
;MRRAGFVVKSQDVEDIQVVKTTYGLPLKLASCHTSLAGGYVLEGHIPAEVVERVLRERPKVAGLAVPGMPVGSPGMEQGSRRDPYDIVAFDKQGKTSVYESRR
;
A
#
# COMPACT_ATOMS: atom_id res chain seq x y z
N MET A 1 10.97 2.84 2.27
CA MET A 1 11.42 1.56 1.65
C MET A 1 12.94 1.39 1.63
N ARG A 2 13.73 2.10 0.80
CA ARG A 2 15.22 1.89 0.76
C ARG A 2 15.92 2.02 2.13
N ARG A 3 15.55 3.02 2.93
CA ARG A 3 16.07 3.19 4.30
C ARG A 3 15.73 2.05 5.26
N ALA A 4 14.67 1.30 4.97
CA ALA A 4 14.28 0.11 5.72
C ALA A 4 14.90 -1.17 5.15
N GLY A 5 15.93 -1.07 4.29
CA GLY A 5 16.66 -2.21 3.76
C GLY A 5 16.05 -2.88 2.51
N PHE A 6 14.93 -2.37 1.99
CA PHE A 6 14.33 -2.89 0.77
C PHE A 6 15.14 -2.51 -0.48
N VAL A 7 15.40 -3.48 -1.35
CA VAL A 7 15.86 -3.23 -2.72
C VAL A 7 14.66 -2.73 -3.53
N VAL A 8 14.71 -1.49 -4.01
CA VAL A 8 13.59 -0.84 -4.71
C VAL A 8 13.99 -0.52 -6.14
N LYS A 9 13.28 -1.15 -7.09
CA LYS A 9 13.25 -0.78 -8.50
C LYS A 9 12.00 0.06 -8.76
N SER A 10 12.18 1.28 -9.24
CA SER A 10 11.10 2.18 -9.62
C SER A 10 10.96 2.18 -11.14
N GLN A 11 9.73 2.26 -11.62
CA GLN A 11 9.41 2.40 -13.03
C GLN A 11 8.27 3.39 -13.15
N ASP A 12 8.49 4.45 -13.91
CA ASP A 12 7.43 5.36 -14.31
C ASP A 12 6.61 4.69 -15.42
N VAL A 13 5.30 4.83 -15.33
CA VAL A 13 4.34 4.26 -16.28
C VAL A 13 3.45 5.36 -16.81
N GLU A 14 3.07 5.25 -18.08
CA GLU A 14 2.20 6.24 -18.72
C GLU A 14 0.78 6.21 -18.14
N ASP A 15 0.26 5.01 -17.86
CA ASP A 15 -1.06 4.82 -17.27
C ASP A 15 -0.99 3.90 -16.04
N ILE A 16 -1.04 4.52 -14.85
CA ILE A 16 -1.06 3.81 -13.58
C ILE A 16 -2.39 3.07 -13.34
N GLN A 17 -3.50 3.46 -13.96
CA GLN A 17 -4.79 2.77 -13.80
C GLN A 17 -4.76 1.38 -14.43
N VAL A 18 -4.09 1.26 -15.59
CA VAL A 18 -3.84 -0.05 -16.22
C VAL A 18 -3.04 -0.95 -15.29
N VAL A 19 -2.01 -0.44 -14.62
CA VAL A 19 -1.23 -1.21 -13.63
C VAL A 19 -2.12 -1.67 -12.48
N LYS A 20 -2.88 -0.76 -11.86
CA LYS A 20 -3.78 -1.08 -10.74
C LYS A 20 -4.76 -2.20 -11.07
N THR A 21 -5.47 -2.06 -12.19
CA THR A 21 -6.46 -3.04 -12.66
C THR A 21 -5.84 -4.37 -13.04
N THR A 22 -4.67 -4.36 -13.70
CA THR A 22 -3.92 -5.58 -14.06
C THR A 22 -3.59 -6.43 -12.83
N TYR A 23 -3.27 -5.80 -11.71
CA TYR A 23 -2.95 -6.49 -10.46
C TYR A 23 -4.17 -6.73 -9.56
N GLY A 24 -5.39 -6.51 -10.07
CA GLY A 24 -6.63 -6.78 -9.34
C GLY A 24 -6.84 -5.85 -8.14
N LEU A 25 -6.22 -4.66 -8.13
CA LEU A 25 -6.45 -3.65 -7.10
C LEU A 25 -7.89 -3.11 -7.24
N PRO A 26 -8.72 -3.16 -6.18
CA PRO A 26 -10.00 -2.47 -6.19
C PRO A 26 -9.80 -0.96 -6.34
N LEU A 27 -10.38 -0.34 -7.36
CA LEU A 27 -10.17 1.09 -7.66
C LEU A 27 -10.55 2.02 -6.51
N LYS A 28 -11.49 1.61 -5.65
CA LYS A 28 -11.86 2.35 -4.42
C LYS A 28 -10.70 2.45 -3.39
N LEU A 29 -9.66 1.64 -3.53
CA LEU A 29 -8.47 1.64 -2.68
C LEU A 29 -7.28 2.36 -3.32
N ALA A 30 -7.46 2.98 -4.49
CA ALA A 30 -6.38 3.57 -5.25
C ALA A 30 -5.69 4.73 -4.49
N SER A 31 -4.39 4.83 -4.74
CA SER A 31 -3.47 5.85 -4.29
C SER A 31 -2.56 6.27 -5.47
N CYS A 32 -1.50 7.01 -5.20
CA CYS A 32 -0.59 7.55 -6.22
C CYS A 32 0.34 6.51 -6.84
N HIS A 33 0.68 5.42 -6.14
CA HIS A 33 1.61 4.41 -6.63
C HIS A 33 1.25 3.00 -6.14
N THR A 34 1.69 2.01 -6.92
CA THR A 34 1.50 0.57 -6.65
C THR A 34 2.87 -0.10 -6.61
N SER A 35 3.12 -0.90 -5.58
CA SER A 35 4.33 -1.69 -5.41
C SER A 35 3.98 -3.17 -5.36
N LEU A 36 4.91 -4.03 -5.80
CA LEU A 36 4.77 -5.48 -5.75
C LEU A 36 5.91 -6.06 -4.92
N ALA A 37 5.59 -6.87 -3.91
CA ALA A 37 6.60 -7.50 -3.07
C ALA A 37 6.10 -8.84 -2.52
N GLY A 38 6.90 -9.90 -2.64
CA GLY A 38 6.60 -11.21 -2.04
C GLY A 38 5.27 -11.85 -2.47
N GLY A 39 4.76 -11.49 -3.66
CA GLY A 39 3.46 -11.94 -4.16
C GLY A 39 2.27 -11.07 -3.74
N TYR A 40 2.51 -9.97 -3.02
CA TYR A 40 1.50 -9.01 -2.59
C TYR A 40 1.49 -7.75 -3.46
N VAL A 41 0.29 -7.21 -3.63
CA VAL A 41 0.07 -5.85 -4.15
C VAL A 41 0.05 -4.88 -2.96
N LEU A 42 0.87 -3.84 -3.01
CA LEU A 42 1.04 -2.85 -1.95
C LEU A 42 0.73 -1.46 -2.52
N GLU A 43 -0.41 -0.90 -2.12
CA GLU A 43 -0.93 0.33 -2.70
C GLU A 43 -0.75 1.53 -1.76
N GLY A 44 -0.14 2.59 -2.27
CA GLY A 44 0.02 3.85 -1.55
C GLY A 44 1.06 3.81 -0.42
N HIS A 45 0.92 4.75 0.51
CA HIS A 45 1.90 5.09 1.54
C HIS A 45 1.87 4.13 2.74
N ILE A 46 2.08 2.84 2.50
CA ILE A 46 2.13 1.82 3.56
C ILE A 46 3.45 1.93 4.34
N PRO A 47 3.42 1.93 5.68
CA PRO A 47 4.63 1.89 6.51
C PRO A 47 5.50 0.66 6.24
N ALA A 48 6.83 0.84 6.26
CA ALA A 48 7.76 -0.23 5.91
C ALA A 48 7.66 -1.42 6.88
N GLU A 49 7.45 -1.15 8.17
CA GLU A 49 7.27 -2.18 9.20
C GLU A 49 6.04 -3.06 8.95
N VAL A 50 5.00 -2.50 8.31
CA VAL A 50 3.81 -3.23 7.92
C VAL A 50 4.08 -4.11 6.70
N VAL A 51 4.90 -3.62 5.75
CA VAL A 51 5.37 -4.42 4.62
C VAL A 51 6.25 -5.59 5.09
N GLU A 52 7.15 -5.36 6.03
CA GLU A 52 7.94 -6.44 6.64
C GLU A 52 7.06 -7.48 7.33
N ARG A 53 6.04 -7.02 8.07
CA ARG A 53 5.09 -7.90 8.76
C ARG A 53 4.33 -8.79 7.78
N VAL A 54 3.74 -8.22 6.72
CA VAL A 54 2.97 -9.02 5.73
C VAL A 54 3.86 -10.02 5.00
N LEU A 55 5.11 -9.65 4.68
CA LEU A 55 6.06 -10.54 4.01
C LEU A 55 6.52 -11.70 4.89
N ARG A 56 6.62 -11.47 6.21
CA ARG A 56 6.98 -12.47 7.22
C ARG A 56 5.83 -13.41 7.56
N GLU A 57 4.66 -12.85 7.88
CA GLU A 57 3.50 -13.61 8.35
C GLU A 57 2.73 -14.31 7.23
N ARG A 58 2.87 -13.79 6.01
CA ARG A 58 2.22 -14.28 4.80
C ARG A 58 0.71 -14.56 4.96
N PRO A 59 -0.08 -13.57 5.39
CA PRO A 59 -1.52 -13.74 5.50
C PRO A 59 -2.16 -14.02 4.13
N LYS A 60 -3.32 -14.70 4.15
CA LYS A 60 -4.08 -15.07 2.95
C LYS A 60 -4.87 -13.87 2.39
N VAL A 61 -4.14 -12.86 1.91
CA VAL A 61 -4.66 -11.66 1.24
C VAL A 61 -3.97 -11.50 -0.10
N ALA A 62 -4.57 -10.73 -1.01
CA ALA A 62 -3.94 -10.35 -2.27
C ALA A 62 -3.02 -9.14 -2.10
N GLY A 63 -3.36 -8.24 -1.18
CA GLY A 63 -2.59 -7.03 -0.98
C GLY A 63 -3.04 -6.18 0.21
N LEU A 64 -2.28 -5.12 0.44
CA LEU A 64 -2.57 -4.06 1.39
C LEU A 64 -2.66 -2.72 0.65
N ALA A 65 -3.46 -1.80 1.16
CA ALA A 65 -3.62 -0.46 0.61
C ALA A 65 -3.72 0.59 1.71
N VAL A 66 -3.13 1.75 1.48
CA VAL A 66 -3.50 3.02 2.14
C VAL A 66 -4.19 3.88 1.07
N PRO A 67 -5.54 3.90 1.04
CA PRO A 67 -6.27 4.65 0.02
C PRO A 67 -6.03 6.16 0.10
N GLY A 68 -6.04 6.82 -1.05
CA GLY A 68 -5.78 8.26 -1.13
C GLY A 68 -4.35 8.62 -0.77
N MET A 69 -4.14 9.75 -0.10
CA MET A 69 -2.81 10.26 0.30
C MET A 69 -2.90 10.99 1.65
N PRO A 70 -3.15 10.27 2.76
CA PRO A 70 -3.33 10.88 4.08
C PRO A 70 -2.04 11.57 4.54
N VAL A 71 -2.16 12.80 5.05
CA VAL A 71 -1.01 13.56 5.55
C VAL A 71 -0.42 12.85 6.77
N GLY A 72 0.92 12.74 6.82
CA GLY A 72 1.62 12.04 7.90
C GLY A 72 1.81 10.54 7.66
N SER A 73 1.27 9.98 6.58
CA SER A 73 1.74 8.67 6.08
C SER A 73 3.16 8.78 5.50
N PRO A 74 3.94 7.67 5.44
CA PRO A 74 5.32 7.68 4.96
C PRO A 74 5.48 8.31 3.57
N GLY A 75 6.21 9.42 3.44
CA GLY A 75 6.34 10.18 2.20
C GLY A 75 5.29 11.27 1.98
N MET A 76 4.32 11.43 2.89
CA MET A 76 3.30 12.48 2.93
C MET A 76 3.39 13.32 4.22
N GLU A 77 4.53 13.31 4.91
CA GLU A 77 4.73 14.07 6.15
C GLU A 77 4.71 15.58 5.88
N GLN A 78 3.88 16.32 6.63
CA GLN A 78 3.80 17.78 6.53
C GLN A 78 3.76 18.39 7.94
N GLY A 79 4.93 18.81 8.43
CA GLY A 79 5.08 19.37 9.77
C GLY A 79 4.58 18.41 10.85
N SER A 80 3.74 18.91 11.76
CA SER A 80 3.15 18.13 12.87
C SER A 80 1.79 17.50 12.54
N ARG A 81 1.19 17.80 11.37
CA ARG A 81 -0.13 17.30 11.01
C ARG A 81 -0.06 15.80 10.70
N ARG A 82 -1.02 15.05 11.24
CA ARG A 82 -1.24 13.63 10.96
C ARG A 82 -2.73 13.39 10.78
N ASP A 83 -3.11 12.95 9.59
CA ASP A 83 -4.48 12.53 9.32
C ASP A 83 -4.62 11.06 9.73
N PRO A 84 -5.71 10.68 10.41
CA PRO A 84 -5.98 9.28 10.70
C PRO A 84 -6.23 8.52 9.40
N TYR A 85 -5.68 7.31 9.28
CA TYR A 85 -5.88 6.46 8.11
C TYR A 85 -5.91 4.99 8.50
N ASP A 86 -6.55 4.19 7.65
CA ASP A 86 -6.56 2.74 7.80
C ASP A 86 -5.70 2.11 6.70
N ILE A 87 -4.97 1.08 7.09
CA ILE A 87 -4.32 0.15 6.18
C ILE A 87 -5.34 -0.96 5.93
N VAL A 88 -5.77 -1.09 4.67
CA VAL A 88 -6.84 -2.00 4.26
C VAL A 88 -6.24 -3.23 3.58
N ALA A 89 -6.58 -4.41 4.07
CA ALA A 89 -6.31 -5.65 3.35
C ALA A 89 -7.40 -5.91 2.32
N PHE A 90 -7.02 -6.50 1.20
CA PHE A 90 -7.98 -6.96 0.19
C PHE A 90 -7.59 -8.32 -0.39
N ASP A 91 -8.60 -9.07 -0.82
CA ASP A 91 -8.41 -10.36 -1.51
C ASP A 91 -8.61 -10.23 -3.04
N LYS A 92 -8.42 -11.35 -3.76
CA LYS A 92 -8.55 -11.42 -5.22
C LYS A 92 -9.98 -11.19 -5.72
N GLN A 93 -10.98 -11.24 -4.83
CA GLN A 93 -12.39 -10.98 -5.13
C GLN A 93 -12.75 -9.52 -4.83
N GLY A 94 -11.80 -8.71 -4.36
CA GLY A 94 -12.00 -7.31 -4.00
C GLY A 94 -12.71 -7.12 -2.67
N LYS A 95 -12.86 -8.18 -1.86
CA LYS A 95 -13.35 -8.05 -0.48
C LYS A 95 -12.27 -7.37 0.36
N THR A 96 -12.69 -6.45 1.21
CA THR A 96 -11.80 -5.59 1.99
C THR A 96 -12.03 -5.76 3.48
N SER A 97 -10.97 -5.66 4.28
CA SER A 97 -11.04 -5.55 5.74
C SER A 97 -9.97 -4.60 6.26
N VAL A 98 -10.21 -3.95 7.40
CA VAL A 98 -9.17 -3.16 8.07
C VAL A 98 -8.08 -4.10 8.57
N TYR A 99 -6.84 -3.86 8.17
CA TYR A 99 -5.67 -4.60 8.64
C TYR A 99 -5.05 -3.92 9.87
N GLU A 100 -4.96 -2.59 9.85
CA GLU A 100 -4.47 -1.77 10.96
C GLU A 100 -4.99 -0.34 10.82
N SER A 101 -5.23 0.34 11.94
CA SER A 101 -5.58 1.77 11.95
C SER A 101 -4.43 2.59 12.51
N ARG A 102 -4.10 3.69 11.83
CA ARG A 102 -3.17 4.73 12.29
C ARG A 102 -3.99 5.97 12.64
N ARG A 103 -3.66 6.58 13.77
CA ARG A 103 -4.37 7.70 14.39
C ARG A 103 -3.35 8.75 14.81
#